data_AF-C1MKL6-F1
#
_entry.id   AF-C1MKL6-F1
#
_cell.length_a   1.000
_cell.length_b   1.000
_cell.length_c   1.000
_cell.angle_alpha   90.00
_cell.angle_beta   90.00
_cell.angle_gamma   90.00
#
_symmetry.space_group_name_H-M   'P 1'
#
loop_
_entity.id
_entity.type
_entity.pdbx_description
1 polymer ?
#
loop_
_entity_poly.entity_id
_entity_poly.type
_entity_poly.pdbx_seq_one_letter_code
_entity_poly.pdbx_strand_id
1 'polypeptide(L)'
;MSPATSSLNAEHALREPSAQYQPQCIPSYGARNGTVPRLAAHFSSGGSFPEVHVAQFPPGLDLALLNALDAPDAVLECAPDNVAESHDTQALTKHSKHTTFLPTPHAVCARPTIDDTSAALIKTRASILGKIAKKDMHLKVHAKAQPEFVKYTPSMRRGDTTSEASHRVIKLHEVQSDPLDPPKFRHKKVPRGPGSPPAPIMHSPPRSTNAKEQVDWKVPPSISNWKNPKGYTIPLDKRLAADGRGLQDVHINDNFAKLSEVLIPGCRGRVHNHNLYLFSQRRKN
;
A
#
# COMPACT_ATOMS: atom_id res chain seq x y z
N MET A 1 47.01 -29.54 -6.25
CA MET A 1 46.22 -29.17 -5.06
C MET A 1 44.79 -29.56 -5.33
N SER A 2 44.27 -30.55 -4.60
CA SER A 2 42.88 -30.99 -4.73
C SER A 2 41.92 -29.83 -4.45
N PRO A 3 40.75 -29.84 -5.09
CA PRO A 3 39.53 -29.85 -4.29
C PRO A 3 38.49 -30.87 -4.79
N ALA A 4 37.90 -31.56 -3.83
CA ALA A 4 36.76 -32.44 -4.02
C ALA A 4 35.51 -31.64 -4.36
N THR A 5 34.81 -32.03 -5.43
CA THR A 5 33.44 -31.62 -5.71
C THR A 5 32.52 -32.81 -5.49
N SER A 6 31.85 -32.85 -4.33
CA SER A 6 30.77 -33.78 -4.04
C SER A 6 29.48 -33.29 -4.70
N SER A 7 29.06 -33.96 -5.77
CA SER A 7 27.71 -33.89 -6.33
C SER A 7 26.73 -34.61 -5.42
N LEU A 8 25.72 -33.92 -4.90
CA LEU A 8 24.52 -34.57 -4.35
C LEU A 8 23.31 -34.13 -5.18
N ASN A 9 22.83 -35.10 -5.95
CA ASN A 9 21.62 -35.09 -6.72
C ASN A 9 20.42 -34.99 -5.76
N ALA A 10 19.59 -33.96 -5.90
CA ALA A 10 18.25 -33.95 -5.35
C ALA A 10 17.32 -34.63 -6.37
N GLU A 11 17.24 -35.97 -6.30
CA GLU A 11 16.23 -36.72 -7.02
C GLU A 11 14.86 -36.42 -6.40
N HIS A 12 14.07 -35.71 -7.20
CA HIS A 12 12.65 -35.46 -7.01
C HIS A 12 11.92 -36.81 -7.19
N ALA A 13 11.86 -37.62 -6.13
CA ALA A 13 11.12 -38.87 -6.14
C ALA A 13 9.63 -38.58 -6.26
N LEU A 14 9.12 -38.65 -7.49
CA LEU A 14 7.72 -38.82 -7.80
C LEU A 14 7.23 -40.07 -7.08
N ARG A 15 6.41 -39.88 -6.04
CA ARG A 15 5.76 -40.98 -5.32
C ARG A 15 4.63 -41.51 -6.20
N GLU A 16 4.90 -42.63 -6.86
CA GLU A 16 3.92 -43.50 -7.52
C GLU A 16 2.64 -43.66 -6.67
N PRO A 17 1.43 -43.46 -7.24
CA PRO A 17 0.18 -43.72 -6.53
C PRO A 17 -0.16 -45.21 -6.66
N SER A 18 0.40 -46.04 -5.80
CA SER A 18 0.00 -47.45 -5.70
C SER A 18 -0.14 -47.89 -4.25
N ALA A 19 -1.21 -47.43 -3.61
CA ALA A 19 -1.84 -48.13 -2.50
C ALA A 19 -3.34 -48.17 -2.78
N GLN A 20 -3.84 -49.36 -3.13
CA GLN A 20 -5.26 -49.63 -3.29
C GLN A 20 -5.98 -49.27 -1.97
N TYR A 21 -6.83 -48.25 -2.00
CA TYR A 21 -7.69 -47.88 -0.88
C TYR A 21 -8.78 -48.94 -0.72
N GLN A 22 -8.59 -49.86 0.23
CA GLN A 22 -9.67 -50.73 0.70
C GLN A 22 -10.57 -49.89 1.63
N PRO A 23 -11.86 -49.70 1.34
CA PRO A 23 -12.76 -49.04 2.28
C PRO A 23 -12.89 -49.96 3.50
N GLN A 24 -12.19 -49.63 4.59
CA GLN A 24 -12.38 -50.28 5.87
C GLN A 24 -13.79 -49.93 6.34
N CYS A 25 -14.73 -50.86 6.19
CA CYS A 25 -16.09 -50.73 6.67
C CYS A 25 -16.03 -50.70 8.21
N ILE A 26 -16.07 -49.51 8.79
CA ILE A 26 -16.12 -49.35 10.24
C ILE A 26 -17.42 -50.00 10.73
N PRO A 27 -17.39 -50.84 11.78
CA PRO A 27 -18.59 -51.46 12.32
C PRO A 27 -19.65 -50.40 12.67
N SER A 28 -20.92 -50.74 12.61
CA SER A 28 -22.00 -49.86 13.02
C SER A 28 -21.93 -49.55 14.52
N TYR A 29 -22.65 -48.50 14.94
CA TYR A 29 -22.77 -48.13 16.35
C TYR A 29 -23.26 -49.33 17.20
N GLY A 30 -22.63 -49.55 18.35
CA GLY A 30 -22.92 -50.68 19.24
C GLY A 30 -22.19 -51.99 18.91
N ALA A 31 -21.55 -52.10 17.73
CA ALA A 31 -20.78 -53.28 17.31
C ALA A 31 -19.25 -53.07 17.35
N ARG A 32 -18.78 -52.03 18.05
CA ARG A 32 -17.37 -51.58 18.10
C ARG A 32 -16.60 -52.03 19.34
N ASN A 33 -17.02 -53.14 19.95
CA ASN A 33 -16.39 -53.67 21.15
C ASN A 33 -15.00 -54.23 20.82
N GLY A 34 -13.96 -53.63 21.40
CA GLY A 34 -12.57 -54.04 21.24
C GLY A 34 -11.79 -53.36 20.10
N THR A 35 -12.46 -52.55 19.26
CA THR A 35 -11.79 -51.78 18.20
C THR A 35 -11.36 -50.41 18.74
N VAL A 36 -10.05 -50.19 18.93
CA VAL A 36 -9.50 -48.90 19.38
C VAL A 36 -8.97 -48.11 18.18
N PRO A 37 -9.62 -47.00 17.77
CA PRO A 37 -9.17 -46.21 16.64
C PRO A 37 -7.95 -45.36 17.04
N ARG A 38 -6.78 -45.67 16.45
CA ARG A 38 -5.52 -44.93 16.67
C ARG A 38 -5.03 -44.18 15.43
N LEU A 39 -5.37 -44.69 14.25
CA LEU A 39 -4.94 -44.13 12.96
C LEU A 39 -6.08 -43.29 12.36
N ALA A 40 -5.73 -42.25 11.61
CA ALA A 40 -6.69 -41.41 10.90
C ALA A 40 -7.66 -42.23 10.00
N ALA A 41 -7.17 -43.32 9.41
CA ALA A 41 -7.96 -44.23 8.58
C ALA A 41 -9.07 -44.98 9.34
N HIS A 42 -8.98 -45.10 10.66
CA HIS A 42 -10.00 -45.79 11.47
C HIS A 42 -11.28 -44.94 11.66
N PHE A 43 -11.27 -43.67 11.26
CA PHE A 43 -12.39 -42.74 11.42
C PHE A 43 -13.19 -42.50 10.12
N SER A 44 -12.76 -43.05 8.98
CA SER A 44 -13.40 -42.87 7.66
C SER A 44 -13.80 -41.40 7.40
N SER A 45 -15.11 -41.08 7.43
CA SER A 45 -15.67 -39.74 7.21
C SER A 45 -15.58 -38.79 8.42
N GLY A 46 -14.79 -39.12 9.44
CA GLY A 46 -14.38 -38.21 10.50
C GLY A 46 -15.43 -38.04 11.60
N GLY A 47 -15.31 -38.83 12.66
CA GLY A 47 -16.06 -38.64 13.90
C GLY A 47 -15.50 -39.50 15.02
N SER A 48 -15.46 -38.96 16.24
CA SER A 48 -15.08 -39.73 17.44
C SER A 48 -16.23 -40.63 17.89
N PHE A 49 -15.92 -41.82 18.38
CA PHE A 49 -16.87 -42.83 18.84
C PHE A 49 -17.08 -42.71 20.36
N PRO A 50 -18.21 -42.15 20.85
CA PRO A 50 -18.44 -41.95 22.28
C PRO A 50 -18.52 -43.27 23.07
N GLU A 51 -18.83 -44.39 22.41
CA GLU A 51 -18.87 -45.73 22.97
C GLU A 51 -17.49 -46.35 23.25
N VAL A 52 -16.41 -45.76 22.71
CA VAL A 52 -15.03 -46.18 22.97
C VAL A 52 -14.39 -45.18 23.94
N HIS A 53 -14.22 -45.60 25.20
CA HIS A 53 -13.66 -44.77 26.29
C HIS A 53 -12.14 -44.58 26.21
N VAL A 54 -11.66 -44.11 25.05
CA VAL A 54 -10.26 -43.75 24.78
C VAL A 54 -10.25 -42.38 24.10
N ALA A 55 -9.23 -41.57 24.34
CA ALA A 55 -9.05 -40.30 23.64
C ALA A 55 -8.86 -40.55 22.14
N GLN A 56 -9.73 -39.96 21.32
CA GLN A 56 -9.79 -40.15 19.87
C GLN A 56 -9.58 -38.83 19.17
N PHE A 57 -8.64 -38.80 18.24
CA PHE A 57 -8.28 -37.63 17.45
C PHE A 57 -8.57 -37.95 15.97
N PRO A 58 -9.81 -37.75 15.51
CA PRO A 58 -10.13 -37.87 14.09
C PRO A 58 -9.30 -36.85 13.27
N PRO A 59 -9.06 -37.13 11.99
CA PRO A 59 -8.25 -36.26 11.12
C PRO A 59 -8.78 -34.82 11.14
N GLY A 60 -7.90 -33.85 11.41
CA GLY A 60 -8.25 -32.42 11.51
C GLY A 60 -8.42 -31.91 12.95
N LEU A 61 -8.46 -32.79 13.95
CA LEU A 61 -8.59 -32.42 15.37
C LEU A 61 -7.29 -32.76 16.15
N ASP A 62 -6.18 -32.13 15.77
CA ASP A 62 -4.90 -32.29 16.47
C ASP A 62 -4.70 -31.22 17.54
N LEU A 63 -4.36 -31.63 18.76
CA LEU A 63 -4.07 -30.71 19.88
C LEU A 63 -2.90 -29.76 19.61
N ALA A 64 -2.00 -30.11 18.68
CA ALA A 64 -0.85 -29.28 18.29
C ALA A 64 -1.21 -28.12 17.34
N LEU A 65 -2.40 -28.15 16.71
CA LEU A 65 -2.86 -27.14 15.75
C LEU A 65 -3.53 -25.92 16.40
N LEU A 66 -3.72 -25.91 17.72
CA LEU A 66 -4.41 -24.84 18.48
C LEU A 66 -3.71 -23.46 18.44
N ASN A 67 -2.50 -23.37 17.89
CA ASN A 67 -1.78 -22.11 17.70
C ASN A 67 -1.94 -21.51 16.30
N ALA A 68 -2.57 -22.22 15.36
CA ALA A 68 -2.92 -21.68 14.05
C ALA A 68 -4.28 -20.98 14.14
N LEU A 69 -4.35 -19.74 13.67
CA LEU A 69 -5.57 -18.94 13.61
C LEU A 69 -6.71 -19.76 12.98
N ASP A 70 -7.84 -19.85 13.70
CA ASP A 70 -9.03 -20.62 13.32
C ASP A 70 -9.45 -20.30 11.88
N ALA A 71 -9.36 -21.29 10.99
CA ALA A 71 -9.93 -21.22 9.65
C ALA A 71 -11.40 -21.67 9.71
N PRO A 72 -12.39 -20.84 9.36
CA PRO A 72 -13.78 -21.26 9.39
C PRO A 72 -14.15 -22.19 8.22
N ASP A 73 -14.85 -23.28 8.55
CA ASP A 73 -15.42 -24.31 7.65
C ASP A 73 -16.66 -23.82 6.87
N ALA A 74 -16.50 -22.86 5.96
CA ALA A 74 -17.59 -22.45 5.06
C ALA A 74 -17.14 -22.48 3.60
N VAL A 75 -17.27 -23.68 2.98
CA VAL A 75 -16.87 -24.01 1.60
C VAL A 75 -15.36 -23.81 1.39
N LEU A 76 -14.68 -24.87 0.97
CA LEU A 76 -13.23 -24.98 0.90
C LEU A 76 -12.61 -24.12 -0.24
N GLU A 77 -12.86 -22.82 -0.25
CA GLU A 77 -11.93 -21.82 -0.75
C GLU A 77 -11.24 -21.25 0.48
N CYS A 78 -9.96 -21.57 0.68
CA CYS A 78 -9.13 -20.95 1.72
C CYS A 78 -9.30 -19.43 1.61
N ALA A 79 -10.06 -18.80 2.50
CA ALA A 79 -10.38 -17.38 2.40
C ALA A 79 -9.09 -16.57 2.57
N PRO A 80 -8.52 -15.98 1.50
CA PRO A 80 -7.27 -15.24 1.60
C PRO A 80 -7.46 -13.89 2.33
N ASP A 81 -8.72 -13.50 2.56
CA ASP A 81 -9.13 -12.22 3.13
C ASP A 81 -8.71 -12.08 4.59
N ASN A 82 -8.66 -13.19 5.33
CA ASN A 82 -8.29 -13.19 6.75
C ASN A 82 -6.87 -12.64 7.00
N VAL A 83 -5.96 -12.81 6.03
CA VAL A 83 -4.59 -12.25 6.10
C VAL A 83 -4.60 -10.74 5.85
N ALA A 84 -5.43 -10.28 4.91
CA ALA A 84 -5.57 -8.86 4.66
C ALA A 84 -6.28 -8.14 5.81
N GLU A 85 -7.21 -8.79 6.51
CA GLU A 85 -8.08 -8.19 7.54
C GLU A 85 -7.54 -8.24 8.97
N SER A 86 -6.39 -8.89 9.21
CA SER A 86 -5.88 -9.24 10.55
C SER A 86 -5.75 -8.10 11.58
N HIS A 87 -5.66 -6.84 11.13
CA HIS A 87 -5.49 -5.67 11.99
C HIS A 87 -6.61 -4.63 11.87
N ASP A 88 -7.58 -4.85 11.00
CA ASP A 88 -8.66 -3.90 10.75
C ASP A 88 -9.96 -4.33 11.42
N THR A 89 -10.90 -3.41 11.56
CA THR A 89 -12.22 -3.74 12.10
C THR A 89 -12.96 -4.64 11.11
N GLN A 90 -13.69 -5.63 11.63
CA GLN A 90 -14.51 -6.57 10.83
C GLN A 90 -15.54 -5.88 9.89
N ALA A 91 -15.79 -4.58 10.10
CA ALA A 91 -16.69 -3.78 9.28
C ALA A 91 -16.01 -3.09 8.08
N LEU A 92 -14.68 -3.11 7.99
CA LEU A 92 -13.96 -2.49 6.86
C LEU A 92 -13.97 -3.42 5.66
N THR A 93 -14.76 -3.10 4.64
CA THR A 93 -14.77 -3.85 3.39
C THR A 93 -13.43 -3.70 2.65
N LYS A 94 -12.76 -4.82 2.38
CA LYS A 94 -11.57 -4.88 1.54
C LYS A 94 -11.85 -5.65 0.26
N HIS A 95 -11.18 -5.27 -0.82
CA HIS A 95 -11.27 -5.94 -2.11
C HIS A 95 -9.99 -6.74 -2.34
N SER A 96 -10.10 -8.06 -2.29
CA SER A 96 -9.00 -9.04 -2.42
C SER A 96 -9.31 -10.11 -3.48
N LYS A 97 -10.59 -10.41 -3.69
CA LYS A 97 -11.04 -11.49 -4.58
C LYS A 97 -11.05 -11.04 -6.03
N HIS A 98 -10.67 -11.94 -6.93
CA HIS A 98 -10.80 -11.74 -8.38
C HIS A 98 -12.26 -11.48 -8.80
N THR A 99 -13.25 -12.01 -8.08
CA THR A 99 -14.68 -11.77 -8.36
C THR A 99 -15.04 -10.28 -8.32
N THR A 100 -14.37 -9.48 -7.48
CA THR A 100 -14.55 -8.02 -7.42
C THR A 100 -14.01 -7.31 -8.67
N PHE A 101 -13.06 -7.91 -9.38
CA PHE A 101 -12.50 -7.36 -10.61
C PHE A 101 -13.45 -7.50 -11.81
N LEU A 102 -14.41 -8.43 -11.72
CA LEU A 102 -15.34 -8.69 -12.81
C LEU A 102 -16.36 -7.55 -12.92
N PRO A 103 -16.61 -7.03 -14.14
CA PRO A 103 -17.61 -6.00 -14.33
C PRO A 103 -19.00 -6.56 -14.01
N THR A 104 -19.66 -5.97 -13.01
CA THR A 104 -21.06 -6.28 -12.73
C THR A 104 -21.94 -5.61 -13.77
N PRO A 105 -23.00 -6.30 -14.28
CA PRO A 105 -23.97 -5.66 -15.16
C PRO A 105 -24.58 -4.43 -14.47
N HIS A 106 -25.09 -3.48 -15.26
CA HIS A 106 -25.58 -2.19 -14.77
C HIS A 106 -26.68 -2.37 -13.73
N ALA A 107 -26.29 -2.37 -12.45
CA ALA A 107 -27.23 -2.30 -11.34
C ALA A 107 -27.82 -0.89 -11.30
N VAL A 108 -29.10 -0.78 -10.93
CA VAL A 108 -29.74 0.52 -10.74
C VAL A 108 -29.08 1.22 -9.55
N CYS A 109 -28.12 2.08 -9.84
CA CYS A 109 -27.44 2.92 -8.84
C CYS A 109 -28.33 4.11 -8.45
N ALA A 110 -29.41 3.84 -7.73
CA ALA A 110 -30.22 4.90 -7.14
C ALA A 110 -29.49 5.53 -5.96
N ARG A 111 -29.52 6.86 -5.87
CA ARG A 111 -29.06 7.55 -4.67
C ARG A 111 -30.00 7.20 -3.50
N PRO A 112 -29.50 7.15 -2.25
CA PRO A 112 -30.34 6.96 -1.08
C PRO A 112 -31.46 8.00 -0.99
N THR A 113 -32.54 7.65 -0.30
CA THR A 113 -33.71 8.50 -0.11
C THR A 113 -33.34 9.81 0.60
N ILE A 114 -34.07 10.89 0.30
CA ILE A 114 -33.80 12.21 0.89
C ILE A 114 -33.87 12.19 2.42
N ASP A 115 -34.78 11.42 3.00
CA ASP A 115 -34.93 11.27 4.44
C ASP A 115 -33.69 10.63 5.09
N ASP A 116 -33.14 9.57 4.47
CA ASP A 116 -31.90 8.92 4.93
C ASP A 116 -30.71 9.88 4.88
N THR A 117 -30.61 10.67 3.80
CA THR A 117 -29.54 11.67 3.67
C THR A 117 -29.67 12.77 4.72
N SER A 118 -30.90 13.21 5.04
CA SER A 118 -31.15 14.23 6.06
C SER A 118 -30.81 13.71 7.47
N ALA A 119 -31.16 12.46 7.77
CA ALA A 119 -30.81 11.82 9.04
C ALA A 119 -29.31 11.65 9.20
N ALA A 120 -28.61 11.24 8.13
CA ALA A 120 -27.14 11.15 8.12
C ALA A 120 -26.47 12.52 8.29
N LEU A 121 -27.02 13.57 7.67
CA LEU A 121 -26.56 14.96 7.82
C LEU A 121 -26.67 15.41 9.27
N ILE A 122 -27.83 15.21 9.91
CA ILE A 122 -28.07 15.60 11.31
C ILE A 122 -27.08 14.88 12.24
N LYS A 123 -26.91 13.57 12.09
CA LYS A 123 -25.96 12.77 12.88
C LYS A 123 -24.51 13.25 12.71
N THR A 124 -24.10 13.49 11.47
CA THR A 124 -22.74 13.94 11.13
C THR A 124 -22.48 15.35 11.68
N ARG A 125 -23.45 16.25 11.51
CA ARG A 125 -23.39 17.63 12.03
C ARG A 125 -23.26 17.63 13.55
N ALA A 126 -24.06 16.85 14.27
CA ALA A 126 -23.98 16.73 15.72
C ALA A 126 -22.61 16.21 16.19
N SER A 127 -22.06 15.19 15.52
CA SER A 127 -20.74 14.64 15.83
C SER A 127 -19.61 15.64 15.60
N ILE A 128 -19.64 16.38 14.49
CA ILE A 128 -18.65 17.42 14.17
C ILE A 128 -18.72 18.57 15.18
N LEU A 129 -19.92 19.07 15.49
CA LEU A 129 -20.09 20.14 16.48
C LEU A 129 -19.59 19.70 17.86
N GLY A 130 -19.84 18.45 18.26
CA GLY A 130 -19.29 17.88 19.49
C GLY A 130 -17.75 17.82 19.51
N LYS A 131 -17.10 17.57 18.36
CA LYS A 131 -15.64 17.59 18.23
C LYS A 131 -15.06 19.00 18.25
N ILE A 132 -15.74 19.97 17.64
CA ILE A 132 -15.33 21.39 17.65
C ILE A 132 -15.43 21.94 19.08
N ALA A 133 -16.57 21.73 19.74
CA ALA A 133 -16.78 22.18 21.11
C ALA A 133 -15.67 21.71 22.07
N LYS A 134 -15.21 20.44 21.93
CA LYS A 134 -14.09 19.88 22.72
C LYS A 134 -12.74 20.54 22.45
N LYS A 135 -12.47 20.99 21.21
CA LYS A 135 -11.23 21.72 20.90
C LYS A 135 -11.21 23.11 21.55
N ASP A 136 -12.38 23.75 21.64
CA ASP A 136 -12.52 25.09 22.22
C ASP A 136 -12.52 25.09 23.76
N MET A 137 -12.58 23.91 24.41
CA MET A 137 -12.66 23.79 25.88
C MET A 137 -11.41 24.25 26.62
N HIS A 138 -10.26 24.43 25.95
CA HIS A 138 -9.03 24.87 26.61
C HIS A 138 -9.12 26.30 27.21
N LEU A 139 -10.16 27.07 26.84
CA LEU A 139 -10.36 28.46 27.27
C LEU A 139 -11.46 28.64 28.31
N LYS A 140 -12.16 27.58 28.75
CA LYS A 140 -13.32 27.69 29.65
C LYS A 140 -13.03 27.13 31.04
N VAL A 141 -13.23 27.95 32.06
CA VAL A 141 -13.25 27.52 33.46
C VAL A 141 -14.42 26.55 33.66
N HIS A 142 -14.14 25.36 34.18
CA HIS A 142 -15.13 24.30 34.34
C HIS A 142 -16.01 24.57 35.58
N ALA A 143 -17.33 24.53 35.40
CA ALA A 143 -18.27 24.52 36.51
C ALA A 143 -18.30 23.12 37.14
N LYS A 144 -18.49 23.02 38.46
CA LYS A 144 -18.49 21.74 39.18
C LYS A 144 -19.59 20.81 38.64
N ALA A 145 -19.19 19.67 38.09
CA ALA A 145 -20.11 18.63 37.66
C ALA A 145 -20.79 17.95 38.87
N GLN A 146 -22.05 17.55 38.70
CA GLN A 146 -22.78 16.78 39.70
C GLN A 146 -22.21 15.35 39.78
N PRO A 147 -22.21 14.72 40.96
CA PRO A 147 -21.67 13.37 41.12
C PRO A 147 -22.53 12.32 40.39
N GLU A 148 -21.89 11.43 39.66
CA GLU A 148 -22.55 10.36 38.89
C GLU A 148 -22.45 9.02 39.63
N PHE A 149 -23.52 8.24 39.63
CA PHE A 149 -23.53 6.90 40.22
C PHE A 149 -23.47 5.84 39.11
N VAL A 150 -22.42 5.02 39.11
CA VAL A 150 -22.20 3.95 38.13
C VAL A 150 -22.35 2.58 38.80
N LYS A 151 -23.20 1.72 38.23
CA LYS A 151 -23.31 0.32 38.67
C LYS A 151 -22.25 -0.53 37.98
N TYR A 152 -21.29 -1.02 38.75
CA TYR A 152 -20.19 -1.86 38.31
C TYR A 152 -20.41 -3.33 38.67
N THR A 153 -20.23 -4.22 37.69
CA THR A 153 -20.25 -5.67 37.89
C THR A 153 -18.82 -6.18 37.71
N PRO A 154 -18.17 -6.70 38.77
CA PRO A 154 -16.82 -7.22 38.64
C PRO A 154 -16.80 -8.49 37.79
N SER A 155 -15.83 -8.61 36.89
CA SER A 155 -15.61 -9.82 36.07
C SER A 155 -14.94 -10.95 36.86
N MET A 156 -14.16 -10.60 37.88
CA MET A 156 -13.41 -11.56 38.71
C MET A 156 -14.19 -11.90 39.98
N ARG A 157 -14.88 -13.05 40.00
CA ARG A 157 -15.51 -13.60 41.21
C ARG A 157 -14.54 -14.56 41.91
N ARG A 158 -13.37 -14.09 42.36
CA ARG A 158 -12.59 -14.89 43.34
C ARG A 158 -13.21 -14.71 44.71
N GLY A 159 -13.41 -15.80 45.44
CA GLY A 159 -14.12 -15.87 46.72
C GLY A 159 -13.44 -15.17 47.91
N ASP A 160 -12.52 -14.22 47.69
CA ASP A 160 -11.73 -13.56 48.74
C ASP A 160 -11.83 -12.03 48.71
N THR A 161 -12.82 -11.47 47.99
CA THR A 161 -13.14 -10.05 48.11
C THR A 161 -14.31 -9.86 49.07
N THR A 162 -14.10 -9.01 50.08
CA THR A 162 -14.88 -8.67 51.30
C THR A 162 -16.37 -8.30 51.11
N SER A 163 -16.97 -8.52 49.95
CA SER A 163 -18.39 -8.24 49.70
C SER A 163 -19.00 -9.29 48.78
N GLU A 164 -19.95 -10.06 49.31
CA GLU A 164 -20.74 -11.07 48.60
C GLU A 164 -21.71 -10.46 47.55
N ALA A 165 -21.71 -9.13 47.41
CA ALA A 165 -22.59 -8.41 46.50
C ALA A 165 -22.19 -8.63 45.03
N SER A 166 -23.15 -9.04 44.21
CA SER A 166 -22.99 -9.24 42.76
C SER A 166 -22.67 -7.94 41.99
N HIS A 167 -22.99 -6.78 42.55
CA HIS A 167 -22.77 -5.47 41.92
C HIS A 167 -22.29 -4.46 42.96
N ARG A 168 -21.50 -3.47 42.51
CA ARG A 168 -21.01 -2.35 43.31
C ARG A 168 -21.52 -1.04 42.71
N VAL A 169 -22.05 -0.13 43.53
CA VAL A 169 -22.45 1.21 43.07
C VAL A 169 -21.34 2.18 43.43
N ILE A 170 -20.73 2.79 42.41
CA ILE A 170 -19.59 3.71 42.56
C ILE A 170 -20.11 5.14 42.34
N LYS A 171 -19.87 6.02 43.31
CA LYS A 171 -20.10 7.45 43.15
C LYS A 171 -18.85 8.11 42.59
N LEU A 172 -18.89 8.52 41.33
CA LEU A 172 -17.82 9.25 40.66
C LEU A 172 -17.97 10.75 40.96
N HIS A 173 -16.88 11.38 41.36
CA HIS A 173 -16.80 12.82 41.58
C HIS A 173 -15.61 13.37 40.79
N GLU A 174 -15.81 14.46 40.05
CA GLU A 174 -14.72 15.16 39.37
C GLU A 174 -13.84 15.88 40.39
N VAL A 175 -12.52 15.65 40.35
CA VAL A 175 -11.57 16.35 41.23
C VAL A 175 -11.52 17.82 40.80
N GLN A 176 -11.70 18.74 41.76
CA GLN A 176 -11.62 20.17 41.47
C GLN A 176 -10.21 20.53 41.00
N SER A 177 -10.08 21.08 39.79
CA SER A 177 -8.82 21.56 39.23
C SER A 177 -8.55 23.01 39.65
N ASP A 178 -7.29 23.32 39.97
CA ASP A 178 -6.85 24.68 40.29
C ASP A 178 -6.73 25.51 39.00
N PRO A 179 -7.40 26.66 38.88
CA PRO A 179 -7.30 27.52 37.71
C PRO A 179 -5.91 28.15 37.50
N LEU A 180 -5.04 28.18 38.52
CA LEU A 180 -3.69 28.76 38.44
C LEU A 180 -2.58 27.72 38.22
N ASP A 181 -2.91 26.42 38.24
CA ASP A 181 -1.92 25.36 38.06
C ASP A 181 -1.43 25.33 36.60
N PRO A 182 -0.12 25.48 36.34
CA PRO A 182 0.41 25.42 34.98
C PRO A 182 0.26 24.03 34.34
N PRO A 183 0.35 23.91 33.01
CA PRO A 183 0.30 22.62 32.33
C PRO A 183 1.37 21.63 32.83
N LYS A 184 0.92 20.51 33.40
CA LYS A 184 1.78 19.50 34.04
C LYS A 184 2.74 18.77 33.09
N PHE A 185 2.42 18.68 31.80
CA PHE A 185 3.14 17.82 30.84
C PHE A 185 3.77 18.61 29.69
N ARG A 186 4.98 18.21 29.27
CA ARG A 186 5.69 18.77 28.12
C ARG A 186 5.30 18.04 26.83
N HIS A 187 5.27 18.76 25.71
CA HIS A 187 5.01 18.17 24.40
C HIS A 187 6.21 17.33 23.91
N LYS A 188 6.01 16.02 23.71
CA LYS A 188 7.01 15.10 23.15
C LYS A 188 6.69 14.80 21.68
N LYS A 189 7.65 15.02 20.78
CA LYS A 189 7.53 14.62 19.36
C LYS A 189 7.82 13.13 19.24
N VAL A 190 6.81 12.36 18.85
CA VAL A 190 6.91 10.92 18.59
C VAL A 190 6.87 10.72 17.07
N PRO A 191 7.67 9.80 16.48
CA PRO A 191 7.54 9.47 15.06
C PRO A 191 6.12 8.99 14.76
N ARG A 192 5.68 9.15 13.51
CA ARG A 192 4.38 8.63 13.11
C ARG A 192 4.38 7.10 13.30
N GLY A 193 3.31 6.58 13.89
CA GLY A 193 3.10 5.14 14.01
C GLY A 193 2.99 4.48 12.62
N PRO A 194 3.01 3.14 12.56
CA PRO A 194 2.72 2.44 11.32
C PRO A 194 1.35 2.86 10.79
N GLY A 195 1.22 2.96 9.47
CA GLY A 195 -0.08 3.17 8.83
C GLY A 195 -0.97 1.94 8.97
N SER A 196 -2.21 2.05 8.50
CA SER A 196 -3.03 0.86 8.25
C SER A 196 -2.30 -0.11 7.33
N PRO A 197 -2.52 -1.43 7.45
CA PRO A 197 -1.91 -2.40 6.54
C PRO A 197 -2.22 -2.03 5.07
N PRO A 198 -1.27 -2.24 4.14
CA PRO A 198 -1.49 -1.90 2.75
C PRO A 198 -2.66 -2.71 2.18
N ALA A 199 -3.54 -2.05 1.44
CA ALA A 199 -4.65 -2.71 0.78
C ALA A 199 -4.16 -3.64 -0.35
N PRO A 200 -4.85 -4.76 -0.61
CA PRO A 200 -4.54 -5.62 -1.75
C PRO A 200 -4.61 -4.84 -3.07
N ILE A 201 -3.61 -5.04 -3.93
CA ILE A 201 -3.50 -4.33 -5.20
C ILE A 201 -4.17 -5.16 -6.29
N MET A 202 -5.31 -4.68 -6.81
CA MET A 202 -6.12 -5.37 -7.82
C MET A 202 -5.77 -4.89 -9.24
N HIS A 203 -4.60 -5.26 -9.75
CA HIS A 203 -4.20 -4.95 -11.14
C HIS A 203 -4.77 -5.95 -12.15
N SER A 204 -4.91 -5.51 -13.40
CA SER A 204 -5.03 -6.47 -14.51
C SER A 204 -3.74 -7.30 -14.62
N PRO A 205 -3.78 -8.47 -15.26
CA PRO A 205 -2.57 -9.22 -15.59
C PRO A 205 -1.52 -8.31 -16.25
N PRO A 206 -0.22 -8.44 -15.88
CA PRO A 206 0.82 -7.60 -16.44
C PRO A 206 0.88 -7.80 -17.95
N ARG A 207 0.91 -6.70 -18.70
CA ARG A 207 1.11 -6.75 -20.16
C ARG A 207 2.53 -7.24 -20.44
N SER A 208 2.69 -8.10 -21.44
CA SER A 208 4.02 -8.52 -21.88
C SER A 208 4.77 -7.31 -22.44
N THR A 209 5.99 -7.10 -21.95
CA THR A 209 6.86 -6.03 -22.45
C THR A 209 7.65 -6.54 -23.66
N ASN A 210 7.76 -5.72 -24.71
CA ASN A 210 8.64 -6.02 -25.84
C ASN A 210 10.05 -5.49 -25.57
N ALA A 211 11.09 -6.22 -25.95
CA ALA A 211 12.48 -5.76 -25.83
C ALA A 211 12.72 -4.46 -26.60
N LYS A 212 12.04 -4.27 -27.74
CA LYS A 212 12.09 -3.02 -28.51
C LYS A 212 11.53 -1.84 -27.72
N GLU A 213 10.33 -2.02 -27.15
CA GLU A 213 9.68 -1.00 -26.33
C GLU A 213 10.56 -0.61 -25.13
N GLN A 214 11.17 -1.58 -24.45
CA GLN A 214 12.07 -1.29 -23.33
C GLN A 214 13.29 -0.44 -23.74
N VAL A 215 13.83 -0.67 -24.94
CA VAL A 215 14.96 0.12 -25.47
C VAL A 215 14.50 1.52 -25.87
N ASP A 216 13.34 1.66 -26.51
CA ASP A 216 12.79 2.95 -26.92
C ASP A 216 12.50 3.86 -25.72
N TRP A 217 12.08 3.27 -24.59
CA TRP A 217 11.86 3.99 -23.33
C TRP A 217 13.13 4.15 -22.48
N LYS A 218 14.30 3.75 -22.97
CA LYS A 218 15.56 3.96 -22.26
C LYS A 218 15.98 5.43 -22.33
N VAL A 219 15.64 6.17 -21.29
CA VAL A 219 16.04 7.58 -21.16
C VAL A 219 17.57 7.69 -20.98
N PRO A 220 18.29 8.42 -21.85
CA PRO A 220 19.74 8.61 -21.70
C PRO A 220 20.07 9.51 -20.51
N PRO A 221 21.27 9.36 -19.90
CA PRO A 221 21.67 10.21 -18.78
C PRO A 221 21.78 11.68 -19.22
N SER A 222 21.24 12.58 -18.40
CA SER A 222 21.33 14.02 -18.67
C SER A 222 22.69 14.57 -18.23
N ILE A 223 23.45 15.09 -19.19
CA ILE A 223 24.73 15.77 -18.94
C ILE A 223 24.48 17.26 -19.10
N SER A 224 24.61 18.02 -18.00
CA SER A 224 24.37 19.46 -18.04
C SER A 224 25.66 20.24 -18.33
N ASN A 225 25.55 21.31 -19.12
CA ASN A 225 26.69 22.19 -19.44
C ASN A 225 27.11 23.09 -18.26
N TRP A 226 26.26 23.24 -17.25
CA TRP A 226 26.45 24.20 -16.15
C TRP A 226 26.70 23.56 -14.79
N LYS A 227 26.02 22.47 -14.47
CA LYS A 227 26.04 21.85 -13.13
C LYS A 227 26.63 20.45 -13.17
N ASN A 228 27.65 20.23 -12.35
CA ASN A 228 28.21 18.92 -12.07
C ASN A 228 28.45 18.80 -10.55
N PRO A 229 27.39 18.56 -9.75
CA PRO A 229 27.48 18.65 -8.29
C PRO A 229 28.39 17.56 -7.70
N LYS A 230 28.50 16.41 -8.37
CA LYS A 230 29.36 15.30 -7.95
C LYS A 230 30.76 15.35 -8.55
N GLY A 231 31.06 16.36 -9.39
CA GLY A 231 32.39 16.55 -9.97
C GLY A 231 32.86 15.43 -10.91
N TYR A 232 31.96 14.70 -11.56
CA TYR A 232 32.36 13.62 -12.47
C TYR A 232 33.23 14.09 -13.63
N THR A 233 34.29 13.35 -13.93
CA THR A 233 35.13 13.59 -15.11
C THR A 233 34.48 12.96 -16.34
N ILE A 234 33.73 13.77 -17.07
CA ILE A 234 33.01 13.37 -18.29
C ILE A 234 33.87 13.71 -19.51
N PRO A 235 34.15 12.76 -20.41
CA PRO A 235 34.91 13.01 -21.63
C PRO A 235 34.16 13.99 -22.55
N LEU A 236 34.91 14.68 -23.42
CA LEU A 236 34.38 15.76 -24.25
C LEU A 236 33.29 15.29 -25.23
N ASP A 237 33.44 14.08 -25.78
CA ASP A 237 32.46 13.49 -26.70
C ASP A 237 31.07 13.37 -26.06
N LYS A 238 30.98 12.87 -24.83
CA LYS A 238 29.69 12.71 -24.11
C LYS A 238 29.11 14.04 -23.64
N ARG A 239 29.95 15.05 -23.36
CA ARG A 239 29.47 16.40 -23.03
C ARG A 239 28.83 17.09 -24.22
N LEU A 240 29.45 16.94 -25.39
CA LEU A 240 28.96 17.54 -26.63
C LEU A 240 27.83 16.73 -27.28
N ALA A 241 27.69 15.44 -26.95
CA ALA A 241 26.67 14.56 -27.53
C ALA A 241 25.22 15.04 -27.33
N ALA A 242 24.94 15.77 -26.25
CA ALA A 242 23.62 16.34 -26.01
C ALA A 242 23.41 17.71 -26.70
N ASP A 243 24.46 18.31 -27.25
CA ASP A 243 24.41 19.61 -27.89
C ASP A 243 23.93 19.47 -29.35
N GLY A 244 22.64 19.75 -29.57
CA GLY A 244 22.00 19.66 -30.89
C GLY A 244 22.49 20.69 -31.92
N ARG A 245 23.48 21.52 -31.59
CA ARG A 245 24.06 22.52 -32.52
C ARG A 245 24.65 21.88 -33.78
N GLY A 246 25.16 20.66 -33.68
CA GLY A 246 25.68 19.91 -34.84
C GLY A 246 24.59 19.40 -35.80
N LEU A 247 23.31 19.40 -35.37
CA LEU A 247 22.16 19.04 -36.20
C LEU A 247 21.57 20.25 -36.93
N GLN A 248 22.01 21.47 -36.62
CA GLN A 248 21.51 22.69 -37.22
C GLN A 248 22.35 23.05 -38.46
N ASP A 249 21.79 22.82 -39.65
CA ASP A 249 22.40 23.30 -40.88
C ASP A 249 22.23 24.82 -41.01
N VAL A 250 23.34 25.55 -41.02
CA VAL A 250 23.35 27.00 -41.23
C VAL A 250 23.16 27.27 -42.72
N HIS A 251 21.92 27.54 -43.13
CA HIS A 251 21.61 27.94 -44.50
C HIS A 251 21.81 29.46 -44.68
N ILE A 252 22.62 29.86 -45.68
CA ILE A 252 22.87 31.26 -46.03
C ILE A 252 22.06 31.60 -47.28
N ASN A 253 21.34 32.73 -47.25
CA ASN A 253 20.52 33.19 -48.37
C ASN A 253 21.39 33.78 -49.51
N ASP A 254 21.13 33.38 -50.75
CA ASP A 254 21.81 33.89 -51.97
C ASP A 254 21.70 35.41 -52.17
N ASN A 255 20.69 36.05 -51.56
CA ASN A 255 20.56 37.50 -51.59
C ASN A 255 21.74 38.20 -50.88
N PHE A 256 22.43 37.54 -49.94
CA PHE A 256 23.68 38.07 -49.38
C PHE A 256 24.79 38.13 -50.43
N ALA A 257 24.87 37.14 -51.34
CA ALA A 257 25.81 37.18 -52.46
C ALA A 257 25.47 38.34 -53.41
N LYS A 258 24.20 38.46 -53.84
CA LYS A 258 23.73 39.57 -54.69
C LYS A 258 24.01 40.94 -54.08
N LEU A 259 23.77 41.10 -52.77
CA LEU A 259 24.04 42.34 -52.05
C LEU A 259 25.54 42.67 -52.06
N SER A 260 26.40 41.67 -51.79
CA SER A 260 27.86 41.86 -51.81
C SER A 260 28.38 42.22 -53.20
N GLU A 261 27.81 41.61 -54.24
CA GLU A 261 28.15 41.87 -55.65
C GLU A 261 27.74 43.27 -56.10
N VAL A 262 26.67 43.85 -55.56
CA VAL A 262 26.28 45.24 -55.85
C VAL A 262 27.16 46.24 -55.08
N LEU A 263 27.45 45.96 -53.82
CA LEU A 263 28.20 46.86 -52.94
C LEU A 263 29.68 46.98 -53.33
N ILE A 264 30.35 45.90 -53.72
CA ILE A 264 31.79 45.92 -54.02
C ILE A 264 32.13 46.83 -55.22
N PRO A 265 31.49 46.70 -56.40
CA PRO A 265 31.68 47.62 -57.52
C PRO A 265 31.17 49.03 -57.23
N GLY A 266 30.04 49.17 -56.52
CA GLY A 266 29.50 50.47 -56.12
C GLY A 266 30.48 51.28 -55.25
N CYS A 267 31.13 50.63 -54.29
CA CYS A 267 32.19 51.24 -53.46
C CYS A 267 33.42 51.61 -54.28
N ARG A 268 33.89 50.72 -55.17
CA ARG A 268 35.03 51.01 -56.06
C ARG A 268 34.73 52.18 -57.00
N GLY A 269 33.54 52.20 -57.60
CA GLY A 269 33.07 53.28 -58.46
C GLY A 269 32.96 54.61 -57.71
N ARG A 270 32.48 54.62 -56.47
CA ARG A 270 32.44 55.84 -55.64
C ARG A 270 33.84 56.40 -55.39
N VAL A 271 34.81 55.55 -55.02
CA VAL A 271 36.20 55.96 -54.81
C VAL A 271 36.84 56.48 -56.09
N HIS A 272 36.61 55.80 -57.23
CA HIS A 272 37.11 56.25 -58.53
C HIS A 272 36.55 57.62 -58.92
N ASN A 273 35.22 57.80 -58.82
CA ASN A 273 34.58 59.09 -59.10
C ASN A 273 35.06 60.20 -58.16
N HIS A 274 35.28 59.89 -56.88
CA HIS A 274 35.82 60.84 -55.92
C HIS A 274 37.25 61.27 -56.29
N ASN A 275 38.12 60.33 -56.68
CA ASN A 275 39.46 60.65 -57.16
C ASN A 275 39.46 61.47 -58.45
N LEU A 276 38.56 61.16 -59.40
CA LEU A 276 38.39 61.95 -60.62
C LEU A 276 37.88 63.38 -60.32
N TYR A 277 36.96 63.53 -59.37
CA TYR A 277 36.50 64.83 -58.91
C TYR A 277 37.63 65.66 -58.30
N LEU A 278 38.43 65.07 -57.41
CA LEU A 278 39.61 65.73 -56.83
C LEU A 278 40.63 66.13 -57.90
N PHE A 279 40.85 65.27 -58.90
CA PHE A 279 41.75 65.56 -60.02
C PHE A 279 41.23 66.71 -60.91
N SER A 280 39.92 66.76 -61.16
CA SER A 280 39.27 67.84 -61.89
C SER A 280 39.40 69.18 -61.15
N GLN A 281 39.20 69.20 -59.83
CA GLN A 281 39.37 70.41 -59.02
C GLN A 281 40.82 70.90 -59.02
N ARG A 282 41.82 70.00 -59.02
CA ARG A 282 43.24 70.38 -59.17
C ARG A 282 43.60 71.00 -60.51
N ARG A 283 42.86 70.72 -61.59
CA ARG A 283 43.11 71.33 -62.92
C ARG A 283 42.47 72.72 -63.09
N LYS A 284 41.53 73.09 -62.22
CA LYS A 284 40.81 74.38 -62.30
C LYS A 284 41.46 75.51 -61.49
N ASN A 285 42.41 75.16 -60.62
CA ASN A 285 43.31 76.10 -59.95
C ASN A 285 44.66 76.12 -60.67
#